data_AF-A0A1F4Y6L4-F1
#
_entry.id   AF-A0A1F4Y6L4-F1
#
_cell.length_a   1.000
_cell.length_b   1.000
_cell.length_c   1.000
_cell.angle_alpha   90.00
_cell.angle_beta   90.00
_cell.angle_gamma   90.00
#
_symmetry.space_group_name_H-M   'P 1'
#
loop_
_entity.id
_entity.type
_entity.pdbx_description
1 polymer ?
#
loop_
_entity_poly.entity_id
_entity_poly.type
_entity_poly.pdbx_seq_one_letter_code
_entity_poly.pdbx_strand_id
1 'polypeptide(L)'
;MEDLERIFTDAFERYSDELFRHCAMRLSNRDRALELTQECFMRTWQYAQKGQEIRELRPFLYRTLRNLVIDEYRRHKPQSLEAMVTEEKPDVEALLPADESNTLTAAMERHEGARALEMLKQLPDLYREVLALRYVEGLSLTEIADIIDETENAVSVRIHRGLKKLKELLEPTHTSPDIQK
;
A
#
# COMPACT_ATOMS: atom_id res chain seq x y z
N MET A 1 -14.70 -28.57 -1.90
CA MET A 1 -14.02 -28.09 -0.68
C MET A 1 -12.52 -28.17 -0.86
N GLU A 2 -11.96 -29.31 -1.27
CA GLU A 2 -10.51 -29.49 -1.55
C GLU A 2 -9.94 -28.47 -2.56
N ASP A 3 -10.66 -28.17 -3.66
CA ASP A 3 -10.18 -27.18 -4.64
C ASP A 3 -10.10 -25.76 -4.06
N LEU A 4 -11.03 -25.39 -3.19
CA LEU A 4 -11.06 -24.06 -2.57
C LEU A 4 -9.91 -23.92 -1.58
N GLU A 5 -9.64 -24.96 -0.79
CA GLU A 5 -8.52 -25.02 0.14
C GLU A 5 -7.19 -24.87 -0.59
N ARG A 6 -6.96 -25.62 -1.67
CA ARG A 6 -5.76 -25.48 -2.50
C ARG A 6 -5.59 -24.06 -3.04
N ILE A 7 -6.64 -23.49 -3.63
CA ILE A 7 -6.61 -22.11 -4.18
C ILE A 7 -6.22 -21.10 -3.09
N PHE A 8 -6.75 -21.24 -1.89
CA PHE A 8 -6.44 -20.33 -0.79
C PHE A 8 -5.06 -20.53 -0.20
N THR A 9 -4.56 -21.77 -0.11
CA THR A 9 -3.18 -22.05 0.29
C THR A 9 -2.20 -21.42 -0.69
N ASP A 10 -2.39 -21.65 -1.99
CA ASP A 10 -1.55 -21.04 -3.04
C ASP A 10 -1.60 -19.50 -2.97
N ALA A 11 -2.78 -18.94 -2.73
CA ALA A 11 -2.96 -17.50 -2.57
C ALA A 11 -2.29 -16.96 -1.30
N PHE A 12 -2.33 -17.70 -0.20
CA PHE A 12 -1.68 -17.31 1.04
C PHE A 12 -0.16 -17.28 0.88
N GLU A 13 0.42 -18.34 0.31
CA GLU A 13 1.86 -18.42 0.03
C GLU A 13 2.31 -17.30 -0.90
N ARG A 14 1.48 -16.94 -1.89
CA ARG A 14 1.82 -15.92 -2.88
C ARG A 14 1.61 -14.49 -2.41
N TYR A 15 0.56 -14.22 -1.64
CA TYR A 15 0.08 -12.86 -1.39
C TYR A 15 0.20 -12.39 0.07
N SER A 16 0.43 -13.28 1.04
CA SER A 16 0.47 -12.90 2.46
C SER A 16 1.53 -11.83 2.76
N ASP A 17 2.74 -12.02 2.24
CA ASP A 17 3.86 -11.12 2.45
C ASP A 17 3.66 -9.75 1.76
N GLU A 18 3.11 -9.70 0.53
CA GLU A 18 2.79 -8.42 -0.13
C GLU A 18 1.67 -7.67 0.59
N LEU A 19 0.61 -8.37 1.00
CA LEU A 19 -0.51 -7.77 1.73
C LEU A 19 -0.06 -7.25 3.10
N PHE A 20 0.80 -8.00 3.80
CA PHE A 20 1.39 -7.56 5.07
C PHE A 20 2.24 -6.30 4.88
N ARG A 21 3.16 -6.28 3.90
CA ARG A 21 3.96 -5.08 3.61
C ARG A 21 3.05 -3.90 3.25
N HIS A 22 2.05 -4.11 2.41
CA HIS A 22 1.07 -3.09 2.04
C HIS A 22 0.37 -2.51 3.26
N CYS A 23 -0.10 -3.38 4.16
CA CYS A 23 -0.78 -3.01 5.40
C CYS A 23 0.16 -2.25 6.36
N ALA A 24 1.39 -2.75 6.55
CA ALA A 24 2.38 -2.16 7.45
C ALA A 24 2.94 -0.82 6.95
N MET A 25 2.93 -0.56 5.64
CA MET A 25 3.23 0.78 5.12
C MET A 25 2.15 1.80 5.49
N ARG A 26 0.91 1.35 5.71
CA ARG A 26 -0.24 2.20 6.07
C ARG A 26 -0.33 2.34 7.59
N LEU A 27 -0.16 1.25 8.32
CA LEU A 27 -0.25 1.20 9.78
C LEU A 27 1.14 1.33 10.40
N SER A 28 1.31 2.29 11.31
CA SER A 28 2.54 2.43 12.12
C SER A 28 2.72 1.30 13.17
N ASN A 29 1.84 0.29 13.19
CA ASN A 29 1.87 -0.83 14.12
C ASN A 29 1.96 -2.17 13.36
N ARG A 30 3.11 -2.83 13.49
CA ARG A 30 3.42 -4.10 12.81
C ARG A 30 2.50 -5.26 13.24
N ASP A 31 2.27 -5.40 14.54
CA ASP A 31 1.42 -6.47 15.07
C ASP A 31 -0.01 -6.30 14.56
N ARG A 32 -0.48 -5.05 14.52
CA ARG A 32 -1.80 -4.75 13.97
C ARG A 32 -1.89 -5.02 12.47
N ALA A 33 -0.83 -4.71 11.73
CA ALA A 33 -0.77 -5.05 10.30
C ALA A 33 -0.86 -6.56 10.07
N LEU A 34 -0.17 -7.37 10.89
CA LEU A 34 -0.25 -8.83 10.83
C LEU A 34 -1.67 -9.34 11.11
N GLU A 35 -2.31 -8.83 12.17
CA GLU A 35 -3.69 -9.18 12.50
C GLU A 35 -4.67 -8.84 11.37
N LEU A 36 -4.53 -7.66 10.75
CA LEU A 36 -5.40 -7.29 9.62
C LEU A 36 -5.15 -8.14 8.38
N THR A 37 -3.91 -8.55 8.10
CA THR A 37 -3.63 -9.47 7.00
C THR A 37 -4.26 -10.83 7.25
N GLN A 38 -4.19 -11.37 8.48
CA GLN A 38 -4.86 -12.62 8.83
C GLN A 38 -6.38 -12.50 8.70
N GLU A 39 -6.96 -11.42 9.23
CA GLU A 39 -8.39 -11.12 9.11
C GLU A 39 -8.83 -10.99 7.64
N CYS A 40 -7.99 -10.43 6.78
CA CYS A 40 -8.24 -10.34 5.34
C CYS A 40 -8.47 -11.73 4.74
N PHE A 41 -7.53 -12.66 4.92
CA PHE A 41 -7.66 -14.03 4.40
C PHE A 41 -8.86 -14.75 5.01
N MET A 42 -9.11 -14.60 6.32
CA MET A 42 -10.26 -15.23 6.98
C MET A 42 -11.60 -14.73 6.41
N ARG A 43 -11.76 -13.42 6.19
CA ARG A 43 -12.97 -12.85 5.60
C ARG A 43 -13.15 -13.29 4.15
N THR A 44 -12.09 -13.29 3.37
CA THR A 44 -12.12 -13.74 1.97
C THR A 44 -12.49 -15.23 1.89
N TRP A 45 -11.95 -16.07 2.77
CA TRP A 45 -12.29 -17.49 2.87
C TRP A 45 -13.77 -17.71 3.24
N GLN A 46 -14.26 -17.01 4.26
CA GLN A 46 -15.67 -17.09 4.66
C GLN A 46 -16.62 -16.61 3.56
N TYR A 47 -16.23 -15.59 2.80
CA TYR A 47 -16.99 -15.10 1.65
C TYR A 47 -17.08 -16.17 0.56
N ALA A 48 -15.94 -16.80 0.22
CA ALA A 48 -15.89 -17.88 -0.76
C ALA A 48 -16.67 -19.13 -0.32
N GLN A 49 -16.58 -19.53 0.96
CA GLN A 49 -17.34 -20.66 1.51
C GLN A 49 -18.86 -20.47 1.42
N LYS A 50 -19.35 -19.23 1.47
CA LYS A 50 -20.77 -18.89 1.28
C LYS A 50 -21.22 -18.97 -0.19
N GLY A 51 -20.37 -19.48 -1.08
CA GLY A 51 -20.67 -19.62 -2.51
C GLY A 51 -20.72 -18.29 -3.26
N GLN A 52 -20.15 -17.22 -2.68
CA GLN A 52 -20.09 -15.94 -3.35
C GLN A 52 -18.98 -15.94 -4.41
N GLU A 53 -19.25 -15.28 -5.53
CA GLU A 53 -18.31 -15.22 -6.65
C GLU A 53 -17.16 -14.24 -6.35
N ILE A 54 -15.93 -14.73 -6.53
CA ILE A 54 -14.72 -13.92 -6.55
C ILE A 54 -14.14 -14.04 -7.96
N ARG A 55 -14.20 -12.96 -8.73
CA ARG A 55 -13.67 -12.94 -10.11
C ARG A 55 -12.17 -13.14 -10.13
N GLU A 56 -11.46 -12.32 -9.34
CA GLU A 56 -10.02 -12.38 -9.20
C GLU A 56 -9.63 -12.27 -7.73
N LEU A 57 -8.85 -13.24 -7.25
CA LEU A 57 -8.57 -13.37 -5.82
C LEU A 57 -7.64 -12.27 -5.30
N ARG A 58 -6.62 -11.89 -6.09
CA ARG A 58 -5.65 -10.87 -5.68
C ARG A 58 -6.30 -9.49 -5.50
N PRO A 59 -7.05 -8.92 -6.46
CA PRO A 59 -7.75 -7.65 -6.25
C PRO A 59 -8.78 -7.73 -5.13
N PHE A 60 -9.46 -8.87 -4.97
CA PHE A 60 -10.42 -9.07 -3.89
C PHE A 60 -9.75 -9.02 -2.51
N LEU A 61 -8.57 -9.63 -2.35
CA LEU A 61 -7.77 -9.55 -1.13
C LEU A 61 -7.36 -8.10 -0.85
N TYR A 62 -6.83 -7.37 -1.83
CA TYR A 62 -6.49 -5.95 -1.65
C TYR A 62 -7.71 -5.09 -1.29
N ARG A 63 -8.86 -5.32 -1.91
CA ARG A 63 -10.12 -4.63 -1.57
C ARG A 63 -10.54 -4.91 -0.13
N THR A 64 -10.45 -6.17 0.29
CA THR A 64 -10.79 -6.60 1.66
C THR A 64 -9.84 -5.97 2.67
N LEU A 65 -8.52 -6.03 2.43
CA LEU A 65 -7.50 -5.43 3.28
C LEU A 65 -7.67 -3.92 3.37
N ARG A 66 -7.94 -3.25 2.24
CA ARG A 66 -8.19 -1.80 2.20
C ARG A 66 -9.35 -1.40 3.09
N ASN A 67 -10.46 -2.15 3.04
CA ASN A 67 -11.62 -1.89 3.90
C ASN A 67 -11.27 -2.07 5.38
N LEU A 68 -10.53 -3.12 5.73
CA LEU A 68 -10.04 -3.34 7.11
C LEU A 68 -9.17 -2.20 7.61
N VAL A 69 -8.24 -1.71 6.78
CA VAL A 69 -7.38 -0.57 7.12
C VAL A 69 -8.20 0.72 7.31
N ILE A 70 -9.20 0.97 6.46
CA ILE A 70 -10.11 2.12 6.61
C ILE A 70 -10.89 2.03 7.92
N ASP A 71 -11.43 0.85 8.23
CA ASP A 71 -12.18 0.63 9.47
C ASP A 71 -11.29 0.78 10.70
N GLU A 72 -10.02 0.37 10.61
CA GLU A 72 -9.04 0.59 11.67
C GLU A 72 -8.82 2.08 11.94
N TYR A 73 -8.57 2.89 10.91
CA TYR A 73 -8.46 4.34 11.09
C TYR A 73 -9.73 4.98 11.66
N ARG A 74 -10.91 4.49 11.28
CA ARG A 74 -12.19 4.98 11.82
C ARG A 74 -12.35 4.68 13.30
N ARG A 75 -11.89 3.50 13.76
CA ARG A 75 -11.93 3.12 15.18
C ARG A 75 -10.96 3.92 16.04
N HIS A 76 -9.82 4.31 15.49
CA HIS A 76 -8.78 5.07 16.20
C HIS A 76 -8.96 6.58 16.11
N LYS A 77 -9.87 7.09 15.27
CA LYS A 77 -10.30 8.48 15.36
C LYS A 77 -11.21 8.67 16.58
N PRO A 78 -10.87 9.55 17.55
CA PRO A 78 -11.87 10.02 18.50
C PRO A 78 -13.02 10.66 17.67
N GLN A 79 -14.27 10.41 18.07
CA GLN A 79 -15.50 10.86 17.39
C GLN A 79 -15.68 12.41 17.30
N SER A 80 -14.61 13.19 17.32
CA SER A 80 -14.64 14.62 16.99
C SER A 80 -14.31 14.79 15.52
N LEU A 81 -15.19 15.50 14.80
CA LEU A 81 -14.87 16.05 13.48
C LEU A 81 -13.53 16.81 13.52
N GLU A 82 -12.87 16.85 12.35
CA GLU A 82 -11.67 17.64 12.03
C GLU A 82 -10.36 17.22 12.69
N ALA A 83 -9.70 16.22 12.10
CA ALA A 83 -8.26 16.23 11.86
C ALA A 83 -7.92 15.16 10.81
N MET A 84 -7.49 15.60 9.63
CA MET A 84 -6.43 14.90 8.92
C MET A 84 -5.12 15.33 9.58
N VAL A 85 -4.09 14.48 9.44
CA VAL A 85 -2.73 14.64 9.99
C VAL A 85 -2.60 14.14 11.43
N THR A 86 -2.08 12.92 11.55
CA THR A 86 -1.14 12.63 12.63
C THR A 86 0.08 11.96 12.01
N GLU A 87 1.17 12.71 12.08
CA GLU A 87 2.53 12.28 11.81
C GLU A 87 2.96 11.29 12.89
N GLU A 88 3.11 10.02 12.52
CA GLU A 88 4.13 9.18 13.13
C GLU A 88 4.97 8.67 11.98
N LYS A 89 6.25 9.03 11.96
CA LYS A 89 7.24 8.49 11.03
C LYS A 89 7.45 7.02 11.41
N PRO A 90 7.02 6.05 10.58
CA PRO A 90 7.42 4.66 10.76
C PRO A 90 8.89 4.52 10.35
N ASP A 91 9.69 3.86 11.19
CA ASP A 91 11.01 3.35 10.81
C ASP A 91 10.84 2.29 9.72
N VAL A 92 10.96 2.72 8.47
CA VAL A 92 10.80 1.88 7.26
C VAL A 92 11.88 0.80 7.17
N GLU A 93 13.02 1.03 7.81
CA GLU A 93 14.17 0.13 7.81
C GLU A 93 13.85 -1.23 8.47
N ALA A 94 12.88 -1.29 9.39
CA ALA A 94 12.49 -2.52 10.07
C ALA A 94 11.44 -3.38 9.30
N LEU A 95 10.89 -2.87 8.20
CA LEU A 95 9.78 -3.50 7.46
C LEU A 95 10.20 -4.11 6.11
N LEU A 96 11.42 -3.82 5.66
CA LEU A 96 12.01 -4.47 4.49
C LEU A 96 12.61 -5.81 4.92
N PRO A 97 12.41 -6.91 4.18
CA PRO A 97 13.09 -8.16 4.46
C PRO A 97 14.61 -7.94 4.45
N ALA A 98 15.26 -8.34 5.54
CA ALA A 98 16.72 -8.35 5.64
C ALA A 98 17.25 -9.45 4.71
N ASP A 99 17.47 -9.10 3.44
CA ASP A 99 18.20 -9.97 2.53
C ASP A 99 19.66 -10.06 3.02
N GLU A 100 20.14 -11.27 3.34
CA GLU A 100 21.47 -11.53 3.92
C GLU A 100 22.63 -11.22 2.95
N SER A 101 22.33 -10.75 1.73
CA SER A 101 23.32 -10.25 0.77
C SER A 101 23.85 -8.88 1.21
N ASN A 102 24.87 -8.90 2.09
CA ASN A 102 25.57 -7.72 2.59
C ASN A 102 26.49 -7.11 1.52
N THR A 103 25.92 -6.72 0.37
CA THR A 103 26.61 -6.05 -0.73
C THR A 103 26.28 -4.55 -0.70
N LEU A 104 27.27 -3.72 -1.04
CA LEU A 104 27.11 -2.26 -1.10
C LEU A 104 25.95 -1.84 -2.03
N THR A 105 25.73 -2.59 -3.11
CA THR A 105 24.62 -2.38 -4.05
C THR A 105 23.27 -2.60 -3.40
N ALA A 106 23.07 -3.71 -2.66
CA ALA A 106 21.82 -3.97 -1.95
C ALA A 106 21.54 -2.92 -0.86
N ALA A 107 22.58 -2.40 -0.20
CA ALA A 107 22.45 -1.31 0.77
C ALA A 107 22.04 0.03 0.10
N MET A 108 22.58 0.34 -1.09
CA MET A 108 22.20 1.53 -1.86
C MET A 108 20.76 1.43 -2.39
N GLU A 109 20.37 0.27 -2.93
CA GLU A 109 18.99 0.01 -3.39
C GLU A 109 17.98 0.13 -2.24
N ARG A 110 18.32 -0.37 -1.04
CA ARG A 110 17.50 -0.18 0.17
C ARG A 110 17.35 1.29 0.54
N HIS A 111 18.44 2.06 0.50
CA HIS A 111 18.42 3.49 0.83
C HIS A 111 17.58 4.30 -0.18
N GLU A 112 17.68 3.99 -1.47
CA GLU A 112 16.85 4.61 -2.52
C GLU A 112 15.38 4.21 -2.38
N GLY A 113 15.08 2.94 -2.10
CA GLY A 113 13.74 2.45 -1.83
C GLY A 113 13.10 3.10 -0.60
N ALA A 114 13.84 3.20 0.51
CA ALA A 114 13.39 3.88 1.72
C ALA A 114 13.07 5.36 1.46
N ARG A 115 13.91 6.05 0.68
CA ARG A 115 13.66 7.44 0.28
C ARG A 115 12.40 7.57 -0.60
N ALA A 116 12.19 6.67 -1.54
CA ALA A 116 10.97 6.65 -2.37
C ALA A 116 9.71 6.45 -1.52
N LEU A 117 9.77 5.55 -0.53
CA LEU A 117 8.71 5.31 0.45
C LEU A 117 8.40 6.55 1.31
N GLU A 118 9.42 7.28 1.76
CA GLU A 118 9.22 8.54 2.47
C GLU A 118 8.57 9.61 1.61
N MET A 119 8.96 9.74 0.34
CA MET A 119 8.35 10.70 -0.57
C MET A 119 6.90 10.36 -0.89
N LEU A 120 6.57 9.07 -1.01
CA LEU A 120 5.18 8.64 -1.15
C LEU A 120 4.32 9.06 0.07
N LYS A 121 4.86 9.04 1.29
CA LYS A 121 4.14 9.48 2.49
C LYS A 121 3.76 10.96 2.45
N GLN A 122 4.53 11.80 1.75
CA GLN A 122 4.25 13.24 1.58
C GLN A 122 3.09 13.52 0.61
N LEU A 123 2.67 12.52 -0.17
CA LEU A 123 1.54 12.69 -1.09
C LEU A 123 0.20 12.60 -0.35
N PRO A 124 -0.82 13.34 -0.81
CA PRO A 124 -2.20 13.11 -0.40
C PRO A 124 -2.60 11.64 -0.55
N ASP A 125 -3.35 11.11 0.43
CA ASP A 125 -3.71 9.69 0.53
C ASP A 125 -4.25 9.10 -0.77
N LEU A 126 -5.09 9.84 -1.49
CA LEU A 126 -5.71 9.40 -2.74
C LEU A 126 -4.71 9.16 -3.88
N TYR A 127 -3.58 9.86 -3.88
CA TYR A 127 -2.49 9.65 -4.85
C TYR A 127 -1.52 8.60 -4.35
N ARG A 128 -1.18 8.64 -3.06
CA ARG A 128 -0.30 7.65 -2.42
C ARG A 128 -0.84 6.24 -2.60
N GLU A 129 -2.15 6.03 -2.39
CA GLU A 129 -2.80 4.72 -2.50
C GLU A 129 -2.66 4.15 -3.92
N VAL A 130 -3.04 4.90 -4.97
CA VAL A 130 -2.96 4.40 -6.35
C VAL A 130 -1.52 4.20 -6.84
N LEU A 131 -0.57 5.01 -6.38
CA LEU A 131 0.84 4.84 -6.73
C LEU A 131 1.46 3.64 -6.02
N ALA A 132 1.14 3.40 -4.75
CA ALA A 132 1.59 2.22 -4.03
C ALA A 132 1.07 0.94 -4.71
N LEU A 133 -0.24 0.87 -4.99
CA LEU A 133 -0.83 -0.28 -5.69
C LEU A 133 -0.20 -0.49 -7.07
N ARG A 134 0.10 0.59 -7.82
CA ARG A 134 0.66 0.48 -9.18
C ARG A 134 2.14 0.11 -9.20
N TYR A 135 2.95 0.76 -8.39
CA TYR A 135 4.41 0.72 -8.52
C TYR A 135 5.11 -0.09 -7.41
N VAL A 136 4.46 -0.28 -6.27
CA VAL A 136 4.98 -1.15 -5.19
C VAL A 136 4.40 -2.55 -5.33
N GLU A 137 3.07 -2.66 -5.46
CA GLU A 137 2.41 -3.98 -5.59
C GLU A 137 2.34 -4.48 -7.04
N GLY A 138 2.61 -3.64 -8.03
CA GLY A 138 2.63 -4.03 -9.44
C GLY A 138 1.24 -4.33 -10.02
N LEU A 139 0.16 -3.84 -9.44
CA LEU A 139 -1.21 -4.06 -9.91
C LEU A 139 -1.49 -3.28 -11.21
N SER A 140 -2.34 -3.84 -12.05
CA SER A 140 -2.84 -3.21 -13.28
C SER A 140 -3.88 -2.12 -12.98
N LEU A 141 -4.19 -1.29 -13.98
CA LEU A 141 -5.20 -0.23 -13.82
C LEU A 141 -6.59 -0.82 -13.53
N THR A 142 -6.93 -1.94 -14.16
CA THR A 142 -8.18 -2.68 -13.95
C THR A 142 -8.27 -3.23 -12.53
N GLU A 143 -7.22 -3.89 -12.04
CA GLU A 143 -7.19 -4.41 -10.66
C GLU A 143 -7.31 -3.26 -9.64
N ILE A 144 -6.60 -2.15 -9.86
CA ILE A 144 -6.67 -0.98 -8.97
C ILE A 144 -8.08 -0.37 -8.97
N ALA A 145 -8.70 -0.25 -10.14
CA ALA A 145 -10.07 0.24 -10.31
C ALA A 145 -11.06 -0.60 -9.49
N ASP A 146 -10.93 -1.93 -9.53
CA ASP A 146 -11.75 -2.86 -8.75
C ASP A 146 -11.52 -2.74 -7.23
N ILE A 147 -10.26 -2.50 -6.81
CA ILE A 147 -9.88 -2.36 -5.40
C ILE A 147 -10.45 -1.08 -4.78
N ILE A 148 -10.36 0.04 -5.50
CA ILE A 148 -10.77 1.36 -4.98
C ILE A 148 -12.20 1.75 -5.35
N ASP A 149 -12.89 0.89 -6.11
CA ASP A 149 -14.27 1.06 -6.58
C ASP A 149 -14.46 2.26 -7.53
N GLU A 150 -13.59 2.35 -8.54
CA GLU A 150 -13.59 3.44 -9.53
C GLU A 150 -13.37 2.97 -10.96
N THR A 151 -13.41 3.90 -11.92
CA THR A 151 -13.09 3.59 -13.32
C THR A 151 -11.59 3.57 -13.57
N GLU A 152 -11.13 2.74 -14.50
CA GLU A 152 -9.73 2.72 -14.96
C GLU A 152 -9.23 4.12 -15.39
N ASN A 153 -10.11 4.90 -16.03
CA ASN A 153 -9.77 6.27 -16.44
C ASN A 153 -9.53 7.18 -15.23
N ALA A 154 -10.36 7.09 -14.19
CA ALA A 154 -10.16 7.84 -12.95
C ALA A 154 -8.85 7.45 -12.25
N VAL A 155 -8.54 6.14 -12.22
CA VAL A 155 -7.26 5.62 -11.70
C VAL A 155 -6.09 6.19 -12.49
N SER A 156 -6.14 6.12 -13.83
CA SER A 156 -5.09 6.63 -14.72
C SER A 156 -4.83 8.13 -14.49
N VAL A 157 -5.89 8.94 -14.40
CA VAL A 157 -5.80 10.37 -14.10
C VAL A 157 -5.16 10.63 -12.73
N ARG A 158 -5.50 9.83 -11.71
CA ARG A 158 -4.90 9.96 -10.37
C ARG A 158 -3.45 9.56 -10.34
N ILE A 159 -3.07 8.47 -11.01
CA ILE A 159 -1.66 8.08 -11.15
C ILE A 159 -0.88 9.19 -11.81
N HIS A 160 -1.38 9.75 -12.92
CA HIS A 160 -0.71 10.85 -13.61
C HIS A 160 -0.52 12.08 -12.70
N ARG A 161 -1.58 12.50 -11.99
CA ARG A 161 -1.51 13.62 -11.03
C ARG A 161 -0.59 13.34 -9.85
N GLY A 162 -0.62 12.11 -9.34
CA GLY A 162 0.25 11.65 -8.26
C GLY A 162 1.72 11.68 -8.66
N LEU A 163 2.06 11.17 -9.84
CA LEU A 163 3.42 11.22 -10.39
C LEU A 163 3.90 12.65 -10.57
N LYS A 164 3.04 13.55 -11.06
CA LYS A 164 3.37 14.98 -11.18
C LYS A 164 3.73 15.58 -9.81
N LYS A 165 2.92 15.33 -8.78
CA LYS A 165 3.19 15.79 -7.41
C LYS A 165 4.45 15.17 -6.82
N LEU A 166 4.68 13.88 -7.07
CA LEU A 166 5.89 13.19 -6.61
C LEU A 166 7.13 13.81 -7.26
N LYS A 167 7.05 14.14 -8.55
CA LYS A 167 8.12 14.85 -9.26
C LYS A 167 8.37 16.24 -8.68
N GLU A 168 7.33 17.01 -8.37
CA GLU A 168 7.44 18.32 -7.70
C GLU A 168 8.12 18.22 -6.32
N LEU A 169 7.95 17.11 -5.60
CA LEU A 169 8.63 16.85 -4.32
C LEU A 169 10.10 16.42 -4.49
N LEU A 170 10.42 15.78 -5.62
CA LEU A 170 11.77 15.27 -5.92
C LEU A 170 12.66 16.32 -6.59
N GLU A 171 12.10 17.27 -7.33
CA GLU A 171 12.84 18.40 -7.87
C GLU A 171 13.15 19.36 -6.72
N PRO A 172 14.41 19.46 -6.24
CA PRO A 172 14.75 20.51 -5.30
C PRO A 172 14.44 21.83 -5.98
N THR A 173 13.85 22.77 -5.25
CA THR A 173 13.73 24.15 -5.69
C THR A 173 15.13 24.65 -6.11
N HIS A 174 15.46 24.60 -7.39
CA HIS A 174 16.57 25.33 -7.98
C HIS A 174 16.19 26.81 -7.99
N THR A 175 16.08 27.40 -6.80
CA THR A 175 16.35 28.83 -6.62
C THR A 175 17.81 28.91 -6.19
N SER A 176 18.70 28.89 -7.18
CA SER A 176 20.02 29.48 -6.99
C SER A 176 19.82 30.89 -6.44
N PRO A 177 20.43 31.28 -5.32
CA PRO A 177 20.49 32.69 -4.97
C PRO A 177 21.28 33.38 -6.08
N ASP A 178 20.64 34.37 -6.70
CA ASP A 178 21.30 35.39 -7.51
C ASP A 178 22.54 35.88 -6.76
N ILE A 179 23.72 35.44 -7.21
CA ILE A 179 24.97 36.12 -6.86
C ILE A 179 25.10 37.24 -7.89
N GLN A 180 24.41 38.35 -7.64
CA GLN A 180 24.78 39.63 -8.22
C GLN A 180 25.95 40.19 -7.42
N LYS A 181 27.12 40.24 -8.05
CA LYS A 181 28.18 41.21 -7.74
C LYS A 181 28.86 41.62 -9.02
#